data_AF-A0A956MJD7-F1
#
_entry.id   AF-A0A956MJD7-F1
#
_cell.length_a   1.000
_cell.length_b   1.000
_cell.length_c   1.000
_cell.angle_alpha   90.00
_cell.angle_beta   90.00
_cell.angle_gamma   90.00
#
_symmetry.space_group_name_H-M   'P 1'
#
loop_
_entity.id
_entity.type
_entity.pdbx_description
1 polymer ?
#
loop_
_entity_poly.entity_id
_entity_poly.type
_entity_poly.pdbx_seq_one_letter_code
_entity_poly.pdbx_strand_id
1 'polypeptide(L)'
;MLRRAVSLLAAVLGTAPGALQAQTAPRPMTVVDLIELSSLGDADLAPDGARIAFVRSEADWERNETVQHVWWVPVAGGEAVQLTNGEKGETSPRWSPDGATLAFLAERPGREGQEIWLIGARGGEAWPLTDHPTAPADPRWSPDGRWVWFLAPDPRTDELQERLDELDDVYAYDENYEERHLWRVPVDGGAPERMTDGDGSIIGYALSRDGSRVVLHRAPSPLYDNADEADVWVLDVASGASTRLTDNDVTEAGAELSPDG
;
A
#
# COMPACT_ATOMS: atom_id res chain seq x y z
N MET A 1 1.73 81.50 63.56
CA MET A 1 2.80 80.88 62.75
C MET A 1 2.54 79.37 62.79
N LEU A 2 2.25 78.59 61.76
CA LEU A 2 2.35 78.66 60.30
C LEU A 2 1.14 77.89 59.69
N ARG A 3 0.58 78.40 58.59
CA ARG A 3 -0.31 77.67 57.67
C ARG A 3 0.52 76.73 56.79
N ARG A 4 -0.03 75.58 56.37
CA ARG A 4 0.22 74.84 55.10
C ARG A 4 -0.45 73.46 55.20
N ALA A 5 -0.94 72.81 54.16
CA ALA A 5 -1.48 73.14 52.84
C ALA A 5 -1.97 71.77 52.32
N VAL A 6 -3.15 71.73 51.73
CA VAL A 6 -3.73 70.53 51.09
C VAL A 6 -2.95 70.23 49.81
N SER A 7 -2.54 68.99 49.61
CA SER A 7 -2.02 68.50 48.32
C SER A 7 -2.94 67.40 47.80
N LEU A 8 -3.70 67.72 46.75
CA LEU A 8 -4.41 66.74 45.92
C LEU A 8 -3.38 65.89 45.15
N LEU A 9 -3.52 64.57 45.23
CA LEU A 9 -2.84 63.63 44.34
C LEU A 9 -3.74 63.38 43.13
N ALA A 10 -3.37 63.92 41.96
CA ALA A 10 -4.02 63.59 40.70
C ALA A 10 -3.48 62.26 40.18
N ALA A 11 -4.34 61.23 40.12
CA ALA A 11 -4.01 59.97 39.49
C ALA A 11 -4.10 60.11 37.96
N VAL A 12 -2.97 60.04 37.27
CA VAL A 12 -2.92 59.94 35.81
C VAL A 12 -3.18 58.48 35.45
N LEU A 13 -4.36 58.19 34.89
CA LEU A 13 -4.65 56.90 34.23
C LEU A 13 -3.83 56.81 32.95
N GLY A 14 -2.76 56.01 32.97
CA GLY A 14 -2.02 55.62 31.78
C GLY A 14 -2.82 54.55 31.02
N THR A 15 -3.42 54.92 29.89
CA THR A 15 -3.94 53.98 28.90
C THR A 15 -2.75 53.39 28.13
N ALA A 16 -2.36 52.17 28.44
CA ALA A 16 -1.46 51.41 27.58
C ALA A 16 -2.24 51.03 26.30
N PRO A 17 -1.80 51.39 25.09
CA PRO A 17 -2.40 50.87 23.88
C PRO A 17 -2.05 49.38 23.79
N GLY A 18 -3.07 48.53 23.92
CA GLY A 18 -2.95 47.11 23.63
C GLY A 18 -2.49 46.95 22.17
N ALA A 19 -1.32 46.35 21.97
CA ALA A 19 -0.91 45.92 20.66
C ALA A 19 -1.90 44.85 20.19
N LEU A 20 -2.82 45.22 19.31
CA LEU A 20 -3.55 44.28 18.48
C LEU A 20 -2.50 43.54 17.64
N GLN A 21 -2.16 42.32 18.03
CA GLN A 21 -1.49 41.40 17.12
C GLN A 21 -2.45 41.20 15.95
N ALA A 22 -2.14 41.83 14.81
CA ALA A 22 -2.80 41.52 13.56
C ALA A 22 -2.60 40.03 13.29
N GLN A 23 -3.68 39.25 13.29
CA GLN A 23 -3.66 37.90 12.75
C GLN A 23 -3.23 38.04 11.29
N THR A 24 -2.06 37.51 10.96
CA THR A 24 -1.58 37.43 9.59
C THR A 24 -2.65 36.67 8.80
N ALA A 25 -3.30 37.34 7.84
CA ALA A 25 -4.27 36.67 6.98
C ALA A 25 -3.57 35.48 6.30
N PRO A 26 -4.24 34.31 6.21
CA PRO A 26 -3.65 33.15 5.57
C PRO A 26 -3.26 33.49 4.13
N ARG A 27 -2.03 33.15 3.73
CA ARG A 27 -1.57 33.35 2.36
C ARG A 27 -2.26 32.36 1.41
N PRO A 28 -2.51 32.71 0.14
CA PRO A 28 -3.01 31.76 -0.85
C PRO A 28 -2.08 30.55 -0.99
N MET A 29 -2.68 29.38 -1.26
CA MET A 29 -1.95 28.17 -1.64
C MET A 29 -1.26 28.39 -2.98
N THR A 30 0.01 28.02 -3.05
CA THR A 30 0.86 28.06 -4.25
C THR A 30 0.99 26.66 -4.85
N VAL A 31 1.57 26.57 -6.04
CA VAL A 31 1.91 25.28 -6.65
C VAL A 31 2.94 24.52 -5.80
N VAL A 32 3.86 25.23 -5.13
CA VAL A 32 4.84 24.61 -4.22
C VAL A 32 4.14 23.96 -3.04
N ASP A 33 3.15 24.64 -2.44
CA ASP A 33 2.38 24.07 -1.33
C ASP A 33 1.59 22.83 -1.76
N LEU A 34 1.11 22.79 -3.01
CA LEU A 34 0.41 21.64 -3.53
C LEU A 34 1.35 20.43 -3.73
N ILE A 35 2.59 20.68 -4.16
CA ILE A 35 3.62 19.65 -4.31
C ILE A 35 4.09 19.14 -2.94
N GLU A 36 4.24 20.04 -1.96
CA GLU A 36 4.66 19.69 -0.59
C GLU A 36 3.56 19.00 0.24
N LEU A 37 2.32 18.97 -0.26
CA LEU A 37 1.21 18.38 0.46
C LEU A 37 1.39 16.86 0.56
N SER A 38 1.62 16.35 1.77
CA SER A 38 1.65 14.90 2.00
C SER A 38 0.30 14.27 1.65
N SER A 39 0.32 13.18 0.88
CA SER A 39 -0.86 12.35 0.65
C SER A 39 -0.78 11.06 1.47
N LEU A 40 -1.93 10.61 1.96
CA LEU A 40 -2.07 9.36 2.71
C LEU A 40 -2.91 8.39 1.90
N GLY A 41 -2.52 7.13 1.85
CA GLY A 41 -3.24 6.10 1.09
C GLY A 41 -3.03 4.70 1.63
N ASP A 42 -3.73 3.73 1.03
CA ASP A 42 -3.51 2.30 1.23
C ASP A 42 -3.48 1.88 2.70
N ALA A 43 -4.50 2.32 3.43
CA ALA A 43 -4.61 2.09 4.86
C ALA A 43 -5.07 0.65 5.16
N ASP A 44 -4.47 0.04 6.17
CA ASP A 44 -4.80 -1.30 6.66
C ASP A 44 -4.95 -1.32 8.19
N LEU A 45 -6.06 -1.90 8.66
CA LEU A 45 -6.38 -1.96 10.09
C LEU A 45 -5.77 -3.22 10.70
N ALA A 46 -5.00 -3.05 11.77
CA ALA A 46 -4.47 -4.18 12.52
C ALA A 46 -5.61 -5.06 13.08
N PRO A 47 -5.42 -6.39 13.20
CA PRO A 47 -6.48 -7.30 13.65
C PRO A 47 -7.05 -7.01 15.04
N ASP A 48 -6.25 -6.38 15.90
CA ASP A 48 -6.65 -5.92 17.23
C ASP A 48 -7.56 -4.67 17.22
N GLY A 49 -7.70 -4.02 16.06
CA GLY A 49 -8.44 -2.77 15.88
C GLY A 49 -7.78 -1.55 16.54
N ALA A 50 -6.53 -1.67 17.01
CA ALA A 50 -5.86 -0.64 17.78
C ALA A 50 -4.93 0.24 16.93
N ARG A 51 -4.51 -0.22 15.75
CA ARG A 51 -3.55 0.46 14.89
C ARG A 51 -3.99 0.45 13.43
N ILE A 52 -3.71 1.52 12.71
CA ILE A 52 -3.88 1.61 11.25
C ILE A 52 -2.50 1.81 10.65
N ALA A 53 -2.06 0.90 9.79
CA ALA A 53 -0.93 1.14 8.91
C ALA A 53 -1.40 1.91 7.66
N PHE A 54 -0.54 2.71 7.07
CA PHE A 54 -0.84 3.48 5.87
C PHE A 54 0.44 3.88 5.15
N VAL A 55 0.31 4.23 3.88
CA VAL A 55 1.39 4.83 3.09
C VAL A 55 1.28 6.35 3.18
N ARG A 56 2.40 7.00 3.46
CA ARG A 56 2.54 8.46 3.37
C ARG A 56 3.47 8.78 2.21
N SER A 57 2.97 9.58 1.26
CA SER A 57 3.75 10.07 0.12
C SER A 57 4.16 11.52 0.37
N GLU A 58 5.43 11.85 0.17
CA GLU A 58 6.00 13.18 0.38
C GLU A 58 6.96 13.55 -0.76
N ALA A 59 7.01 14.84 -1.10
CA ALA A 59 7.95 15.35 -2.09
C ALA A 59 9.38 15.34 -1.53
N ASP A 60 10.30 14.72 -2.25
CA ASP A 60 11.74 14.83 -2.03
C ASP A 60 12.34 15.74 -3.11
N TRP A 61 12.64 16.98 -2.73
CA TRP A 61 13.18 18.00 -3.62
C TRP A 61 14.64 17.74 -4.03
N GLU A 62 15.42 17.03 -3.21
CA GLU A 62 16.81 16.70 -3.53
C GLU A 62 16.86 15.65 -4.65
N ARG A 63 15.95 14.69 -4.57
CA ARG A 63 15.83 13.58 -5.52
C ARG A 63 14.89 13.89 -6.68
N ASN A 64 14.15 15.01 -6.60
CA ASN A 64 13.14 15.44 -7.58
C ASN A 64 12.11 14.33 -7.85
N GLU A 65 11.66 13.67 -6.79
CA GLU A 65 10.68 12.58 -6.84
C GLU A 65 9.69 12.66 -5.66
N THR A 66 8.65 11.83 -5.69
CA THR A 66 7.78 11.62 -4.53
C THR A 66 8.17 10.29 -3.91
N VAL A 67 8.52 10.30 -2.62
CA VAL A 67 8.91 9.11 -1.88
C VAL A 67 7.76 8.67 -0.98
N GLN A 68 7.56 7.36 -0.88
CA GLN A 68 6.49 6.76 -0.11
C GLN A 68 7.07 5.94 1.02
N HIS A 69 6.54 6.07 2.23
CA HIS A 69 6.95 5.24 3.36
C HIS A 69 5.74 4.66 4.06
N VAL A 70 5.94 3.52 4.71
CA VAL A 70 4.94 2.88 5.56
C VAL A 70 5.01 3.47 6.95
N TRP A 71 3.85 3.88 7.44
CA TRP A 71 3.62 4.39 8.79
C TRP A 71 2.52 3.59 9.47
N TRP A 72 2.41 3.71 10.78
CA TRP A 72 1.16 3.37 11.48
C TRP A 72 0.80 4.41 12.53
N VAL A 73 -0.49 4.46 12.88
CA VAL A 73 -1.02 5.37 13.91
C VAL A 73 -2.00 4.62 14.84
N PRO A 74 -2.09 4.97 16.14
CA PRO A 74 -3.14 4.45 17.00
C PRO A 74 -4.53 4.86 16.51
N VAL A 75 -5.49 3.94 16.51
CA VAL A 75 -6.90 4.21 16.17
C VAL A 75 -7.53 5.22 17.14
N ALA A 76 -7.11 5.20 18.40
CA ALA A 76 -7.54 6.18 19.40
C ALA A 76 -7.02 7.61 19.13
N GLY A 77 -6.19 7.79 18.10
CA GLY A 77 -5.45 9.02 17.82
C GLY A 77 -4.12 9.07 18.57
N GLY A 78 -3.21 9.91 18.09
CA GLY A 78 -1.87 10.06 18.64
C GLY A 78 -0.85 10.37 17.55
N GLU A 79 0.43 10.22 17.91
CA GLU A 79 1.54 10.38 16.98
C GLU A 79 1.64 9.16 16.07
N ALA A 80 1.86 9.40 14.77
CA ALA A 80 2.14 8.35 13.81
C ALA A 80 3.61 7.93 13.89
N VAL A 81 3.87 6.65 13.72
CA VAL A 81 5.21 6.05 13.74
C VAL A 81 5.60 5.64 12.33
N GLN A 82 6.73 6.16 11.84
CA GLN A 82 7.33 5.72 10.59
C GLN A 82 8.00 4.37 10.80
N LEU A 83 7.66 3.38 9.96
CA LEU A 83 8.27 2.05 10.01
C LEU A 83 9.38 1.87 8.99
N THR A 84 9.26 2.51 7.82
CA THR A 84 10.22 2.34 6.71
C THR A 84 10.79 3.68 6.26
N ASN A 85 11.98 3.65 5.67
CA ASN A 85 12.72 4.84 5.22
C ASN A 85 13.59 4.53 3.98
N GLY A 86 13.14 3.61 3.12
CA GLY A 86 13.91 3.17 1.97
C GLY A 86 14.02 4.17 0.85
N GLU A 87 15.16 4.12 0.16
CA GLU A 87 15.50 5.07 -0.89
C GLU A 87 14.50 5.10 -2.07
N LYS A 88 13.91 3.94 -2.43
CA LYS A 88 12.92 3.82 -3.51
C LYS A 88 11.47 3.88 -3.03
N GLY A 89 11.27 4.05 -1.73
CA GLY A 89 9.96 4.02 -1.09
C GLY A 89 9.36 2.62 -0.94
N GLU A 90 8.24 2.57 -0.23
CA GLU A 90 7.53 1.35 0.15
C GLU A 90 6.00 1.55 0.10
N THR A 91 5.27 0.50 -0.28
CA THR A 91 3.80 0.54 -0.46
C THR A 91 3.11 -0.75 0.03
N SER A 92 1.77 -0.83 -0.08
CA SER A 92 1.01 -2.06 0.20
C SER A 92 1.18 -2.65 1.61
N PRO A 93 1.07 -1.84 2.69
CA PRO A 93 1.22 -2.33 4.04
C PRO A 93 0.06 -3.26 4.44
N ARG A 94 0.37 -4.46 4.93
CA ARG A 94 -0.63 -5.45 5.38
C ARG A 94 -0.21 -6.08 6.69
N TRP A 95 -1.02 -5.91 7.72
CA TRP A 95 -0.82 -6.54 9.01
C TRP A 95 -0.96 -8.05 8.93
N SER A 96 -0.06 -8.76 9.61
CA SER A 96 -0.24 -10.17 9.90
C SER A 96 -1.47 -10.40 10.78
N PRO A 97 -2.12 -11.58 10.74
CA PRO A 97 -3.32 -11.86 11.54
C PRO A 97 -3.10 -11.79 13.07
N ASP A 98 -1.86 -11.92 13.53
CA ASP A 98 -1.46 -11.73 14.92
C ASP A 98 -1.07 -10.28 15.27
N GLY A 99 -1.03 -9.38 14.28
CA GLY A 99 -0.64 -7.98 14.42
C GLY A 99 0.82 -7.74 14.83
N ALA A 100 1.67 -8.76 14.77
CA ALA A 100 3.07 -8.69 15.18
C ALA A 100 4.02 -8.26 14.05
N THR A 101 3.60 -8.42 12.80
CA THR A 101 4.40 -8.20 11.60
C THR A 101 3.58 -7.45 10.55
N LEU A 102 4.26 -6.71 9.69
CA LEU A 102 3.66 -6.04 8.55
C LEU A 102 4.39 -6.45 7.28
N ALA A 103 3.63 -6.90 6.28
CA ALA A 103 4.11 -7.12 4.93
C ALA A 103 3.97 -5.85 4.11
N PHE A 104 4.91 -5.56 3.22
CA PHE A 104 4.88 -4.40 2.34
C PHE A 104 5.69 -4.68 1.06
N LEU A 105 5.44 -3.91 0.01
CA LEU A 105 6.21 -3.95 -1.23
C LEU A 105 7.35 -2.94 -1.19
N ALA A 106 8.54 -3.36 -1.59
CA ALA A 106 9.70 -2.48 -1.70
C ALA A 106 10.69 -2.95 -2.76
N GLU A 107 11.23 -1.99 -3.50
CA GLU A 107 12.39 -2.20 -4.37
C GLU A 107 13.69 -1.96 -3.59
N ARG A 108 14.64 -2.89 -3.70
CA ARG A 108 15.95 -2.80 -3.06
C ARG A 108 17.05 -3.16 -4.05
N PRO A 109 18.26 -2.57 -3.91
CA PRO A 109 19.39 -2.92 -4.77
C PRO A 109 19.69 -4.42 -4.76
N GLY A 110 20.00 -4.96 -5.94
CA GLY A 110 20.34 -6.38 -6.12
C GLY A 110 19.15 -7.30 -6.38
N ARG A 111 17.96 -6.74 -6.63
CA ARG A 111 16.75 -7.49 -7.01
C ARG A 111 16.09 -6.87 -8.24
N GLU A 112 15.37 -7.70 -9.00
CA GLU A 112 14.68 -7.28 -10.21
C GLU A 112 13.25 -6.81 -9.90
N GLY A 113 13.12 -5.51 -9.60
CA GLY A 113 11.83 -4.89 -9.25
C GLY A 113 11.51 -4.96 -7.76
N GLN A 114 10.24 -4.67 -7.44
CA GLN A 114 9.77 -4.71 -6.06
C GLN A 114 9.56 -6.15 -5.58
N GLU A 115 9.74 -6.37 -4.29
CA GLU A 115 9.52 -7.66 -3.62
C GLU A 115 8.63 -7.46 -2.39
N ILE A 116 8.13 -8.56 -1.81
CA ILE A 116 7.45 -8.56 -0.53
C ILE A 116 8.49 -8.62 0.59
N TRP A 117 8.43 -7.65 1.49
CA TRP A 117 9.26 -7.54 2.67
C TRP A 117 8.40 -7.61 3.93
N LEU A 118 8.99 -8.09 5.01
CA LEU A 118 8.39 -8.14 6.33
C LEU A 118 9.15 -7.23 7.30
N ILE A 119 8.40 -6.55 8.16
CA ILE A 119 8.95 -5.77 9.27
C ILE A 119 8.14 -6.02 10.55
N GLY A 120 8.82 -6.07 11.69
CA GLY A 120 8.15 -6.17 12.98
C GLY A 120 7.29 -4.94 13.27
N ALA A 121 6.16 -5.13 13.96
CA ALA A 121 5.22 -4.07 14.28
C ALA A 121 5.78 -2.91 15.12
N ARG A 122 6.90 -3.17 15.81
CA ARG A 122 7.64 -2.18 16.62
C ARG A 122 8.80 -1.53 15.84
N GLY A 123 8.90 -1.80 14.54
CA GLY A 123 10.05 -1.46 13.72
C GLY A 123 11.18 -2.49 13.84
N GLY A 124 12.35 -2.12 13.34
CA GLY A 124 13.51 -2.98 13.21
C GLY A 124 13.98 -3.04 11.75
N GLU A 125 14.96 -3.89 11.48
CA GLU A 125 15.39 -4.15 10.10
C GLU A 125 14.33 -5.03 9.41
N ALA A 126 13.92 -4.62 8.21
CA ALA A 126 13.04 -5.43 7.38
C ALA A 126 13.81 -6.58 6.73
N TRP A 127 13.14 -7.70 6.50
CA TRP A 127 13.72 -8.84 5.81
C TRP A 127 12.87 -9.24 4.60
N PRO A 128 13.49 -9.76 3.53
CA PRO A 128 12.76 -10.16 2.33
C PRO A 128 11.99 -11.46 2.59
N LEU A 129 10.76 -11.54 2.08
CA LEU A 129 9.96 -12.76 2.07
C LEU A 129 10.03 -13.46 0.71
N THR A 130 10.04 -12.68 -0.37
CA THR A 130 10.11 -13.19 -1.74
C THR A 130 11.43 -12.85 -2.41
N ASP A 131 11.74 -13.60 -3.46
CA ASP A 131 12.78 -13.35 -4.46
C ASP A 131 12.22 -13.89 -5.78
N HIS A 132 11.17 -13.25 -6.28
CA HIS A 132 10.38 -13.76 -7.38
C HIS A 132 10.94 -13.23 -8.71
N PRO A 133 11.03 -14.05 -9.78
CA PRO A 133 11.57 -13.58 -11.07
C PRO A 133 10.78 -12.42 -11.72
N THR A 134 9.55 -12.19 -11.24
CA THR A 134 8.68 -11.08 -11.67
C THR A 134 8.12 -10.38 -10.45
N ALA A 135 7.90 -9.07 -10.56
CA ALA A 135 7.50 -8.22 -9.43
C ALA A 135 6.15 -8.66 -8.81
N PRO A 136 6.13 -9.09 -7.53
CA PRO A 136 4.90 -9.34 -6.80
C PRO A 136 4.05 -8.08 -6.60
N ALA A 137 2.74 -8.25 -6.51
CA ALA A 137 1.76 -7.21 -6.28
C ALA A 137 0.62 -7.71 -5.36
N ASP A 138 -0.13 -6.77 -4.77
CA ASP A 138 -1.31 -7.04 -3.93
C ASP A 138 -1.09 -8.12 -2.86
N PRO A 139 -0.10 -7.97 -1.96
CA PRO A 139 0.13 -8.96 -0.91
C PRO A 139 -1.09 -9.05 0.03
N ARG A 140 -1.43 -10.26 0.49
CA ARG A 140 -2.44 -10.50 1.53
C ARG A 140 -2.04 -11.67 2.42
N TRP A 141 -2.18 -11.51 3.73
CA TRP A 141 -1.97 -12.61 4.65
C TRP A 141 -3.11 -13.62 4.57
N SER A 142 -2.76 -14.90 4.62
CA SER A 142 -3.70 -15.97 4.95
C SER A 142 -4.25 -15.76 6.38
N PRO A 143 -5.51 -16.13 6.66
CA PRO A 143 -6.10 -15.95 8.00
C PRO A 143 -5.35 -16.68 9.12
N ASP A 144 -4.66 -17.77 8.81
CA ASP A 144 -3.85 -18.53 9.75
C ASP A 144 -2.42 -18.00 9.92
N GLY A 145 -2.04 -16.96 9.15
CA GLY A 145 -0.75 -16.30 9.21
C GLY A 145 0.42 -17.13 8.66
N ARG A 146 0.18 -18.28 8.01
CA ARG A 146 1.26 -19.16 7.52
C ARG A 146 1.74 -18.81 6.12
N TRP A 147 0.92 -18.08 5.37
CA TRP A 147 1.16 -17.72 3.97
C TRP A 147 0.92 -16.24 3.71
N VAL A 148 1.68 -15.69 2.78
CA VAL A 148 1.34 -14.44 2.08
C VAL A 148 0.99 -14.78 0.65
N TRP A 149 -0.20 -14.37 0.22
CA TRP A 149 -0.70 -14.47 -1.14
C TRP A 149 -0.37 -13.19 -1.90
N PHE A 150 -0.18 -13.29 -3.21
CA PHE A 150 0.14 -12.15 -4.07
C PHE A 150 -0.16 -12.46 -5.53
N LEU A 151 -0.23 -11.42 -6.37
CA LEU A 151 -0.30 -11.55 -7.82
C LEU A 151 1.08 -11.33 -8.42
N ALA A 152 1.45 -12.15 -9.40
CA ALA A 152 2.66 -11.95 -10.19
C ALA A 152 2.50 -12.61 -11.57
N PRO A 153 3.13 -12.06 -12.63
CA PRO A 153 3.28 -12.77 -13.90
C PRO A 153 4.07 -14.07 -13.75
N ASP A 154 3.91 -15.00 -14.68
CA ASP A 154 4.83 -16.14 -14.78
C ASP A 154 6.28 -15.65 -15.03
N PRO A 155 7.29 -16.36 -14.50
CA PRO A 155 8.67 -16.10 -14.88
C PRO A 155 8.85 -16.12 -16.39
N ARG A 156 9.64 -15.17 -16.90
CA ARG A 156 10.00 -15.12 -18.32
C ARG A 156 10.68 -16.41 -18.75
N THR A 157 10.38 -16.85 -19.97
CA THR A 157 11.10 -17.99 -20.55
C THR A 157 12.55 -17.60 -20.84
N ASP A 158 13.46 -18.58 -20.79
CA ASP A 158 14.88 -18.35 -21.13
C ASP A 158 15.02 -17.72 -22.52
N GLU A 159 14.18 -18.10 -23.48
CA GLU A 159 14.14 -17.54 -24.83
C GLU A 159 13.73 -16.06 -24.84
N LEU A 160 12.69 -15.69 -24.08
CA LEU A 160 12.29 -14.29 -23.97
C LEU A 160 13.38 -13.47 -23.27
N GLN A 161 14.00 -14.02 -22.23
CA GLN A 161 15.10 -13.36 -21.54
C GLN A 161 16.29 -13.13 -22.46
N GLU A 162 16.69 -14.13 -23.26
CA GLU A 162 17.79 -14.01 -24.24
C GLU A 162 17.49 -12.91 -25.27
N ARG A 163 16.25 -12.85 -25.78
CA ARG A 163 15.84 -11.77 -26.72
C ARG A 163 15.91 -10.38 -26.09
N LEU A 164 15.47 -10.24 -24.83
CA LEU A 164 15.55 -8.98 -24.09
C LEU A 164 17.01 -8.57 -23.86
N ASP A 165 17.88 -9.52 -23.51
CA ASP A 165 19.31 -9.29 -23.31
C ASP A 165 20.01 -8.85 -24.61
N GLU A 166 19.55 -9.34 -25.75
CA GLU A 166 20.00 -8.92 -27.09
C GLU A 166 19.38 -7.59 -27.57
N LEU A 167 18.50 -6.97 -26.78
CA LEU A 167 17.69 -5.80 -27.15
C LEU A 167 16.85 -6.05 -28.43
N ASP A 168 16.46 -7.30 -28.68
CA ASP A 168 15.47 -7.69 -29.69
C ASP A 168 14.06 -7.66 -29.09
N ASP A 169 13.76 -6.55 -28.41
CA ASP A 169 12.56 -6.35 -27.60
C ASP A 169 11.49 -5.58 -28.39
N VAL A 170 11.20 -5.98 -29.64
CA VAL A 170 10.06 -5.41 -30.38
C VAL A 170 8.80 -5.59 -29.54
N TYR A 171 8.42 -4.49 -28.90
CA TYR A 171 7.30 -4.42 -27.98
C TYR A 171 6.10 -3.90 -28.75
N ALA A 172 5.22 -4.81 -29.14
CA ALA A 172 3.92 -4.41 -29.64
C ALA A 172 3.04 -4.09 -28.42
N TYR A 173 2.67 -2.82 -28.33
CA TYR A 173 1.76 -2.32 -27.30
C TYR A 173 0.47 -3.15 -27.35
N ASP A 174 0.00 -3.61 -26.19
CA ASP A 174 -1.16 -4.49 -26.00
C ASP A 174 -1.07 -5.92 -26.56
N GLU A 175 0.09 -6.34 -27.09
CA GLU A 175 0.30 -7.71 -27.59
C GLU A 175 1.32 -8.50 -26.77
N ASN A 176 2.28 -7.82 -26.14
CA ASN A 176 3.39 -8.43 -25.38
C ASN A 176 3.15 -8.45 -23.86
N TYR A 177 1.91 -8.66 -23.41
CA TYR A 177 1.61 -8.78 -21.98
C TYR A 177 1.88 -10.18 -21.43
N GLU A 178 2.20 -10.27 -20.15
CA GLU A 178 2.33 -11.52 -19.41
C GLU A 178 1.12 -11.70 -18.49
N GLU A 179 0.51 -12.88 -18.52
CA GLU A 179 -0.65 -13.16 -17.67
C GLU A 179 -0.27 -13.17 -16.20
N ARG A 180 -1.09 -12.53 -15.37
CA ARG A 180 -0.94 -12.53 -13.92
C ARG A 180 -1.61 -13.75 -13.32
N HIS A 181 -0.91 -14.41 -12.43
CA HIS A 181 -1.42 -15.54 -11.66
C HIS A 181 -1.43 -15.22 -10.18
N LEU A 182 -2.26 -15.95 -9.43
CA LEU A 182 -2.27 -15.93 -7.99
C LEU A 182 -1.19 -16.88 -7.47
N TRP A 183 -0.36 -16.37 -6.58
CA TRP A 183 0.72 -17.08 -5.92
C TRP A 183 0.55 -17.01 -4.41
N ARG A 184 1.24 -17.91 -3.70
CA ARG A 184 1.44 -17.81 -2.25
C ARG A 184 2.85 -18.21 -1.86
N VAL A 185 3.38 -17.64 -0.79
CA VAL A 185 4.70 -17.97 -0.24
C VAL A 185 4.59 -18.28 1.26
N PRO A 186 5.30 -19.31 1.79
CA PRO A 186 5.32 -19.58 3.22
C PRO A 186 6.01 -18.44 3.99
N VAL A 187 5.42 -18.01 5.10
CA VAL A 187 5.95 -16.91 5.93
C VAL A 187 7.30 -17.26 6.57
N ASP A 188 7.51 -18.53 6.89
CA ASP A 188 8.78 -19.04 7.45
C ASP A 188 9.89 -19.18 6.38
N GLY A 189 9.62 -18.77 5.14
CA GLY A 189 10.51 -18.90 4.00
C GLY A 189 10.27 -20.18 3.21
N GLY A 190 10.52 -20.11 1.91
CA GLY A 190 10.31 -21.20 0.96
C GLY A 190 10.10 -20.68 -0.45
N ALA A 191 9.92 -21.60 -1.40
CA ALA A 191 9.59 -21.24 -2.77
C ALA A 191 8.11 -20.80 -2.85
N PRO A 192 7.78 -19.75 -3.61
CA PRO A 192 6.41 -19.43 -3.95
C PRO A 192 5.72 -20.56 -4.73
N GLU A 193 4.43 -20.74 -4.48
CA GLU A 193 3.56 -21.73 -5.12
C GLU A 193 2.50 -21.01 -5.97
N ARG A 194 2.39 -21.40 -7.24
CA ARG A 194 1.31 -20.93 -8.12
C ARG A 194 0.00 -21.63 -7.76
N MET A 195 -1.08 -20.85 -7.67
CA MET A 195 -2.40 -21.30 -7.21
C MET A 195 -3.48 -21.25 -8.30
N THR A 196 -3.19 -20.65 -9.45
CA THR A 196 -4.11 -20.54 -10.59
C THR A 196 -3.43 -20.94 -11.88
N ASP A 197 -4.18 -21.58 -12.77
CA ASP A 197 -3.74 -22.02 -14.10
C ASP A 197 -4.73 -21.60 -15.20
N GLY A 198 -4.31 -21.80 -16.45
CA GLY A 198 -5.13 -21.61 -17.66
C GLY A 198 -5.02 -20.19 -18.24
N ASP A 199 -5.83 -19.94 -19.27
CA ASP A 199 -5.78 -18.71 -20.08
C ASP A 199 -6.39 -17.49 -19.36
N GLY A 200 -5.82 -16.31 -19.52
CA GLY A 200 -6.29 -15.06 -18.91
C GLY A 200 -5.71 -14.74 -17.54
N SER A 201 -5.97 -13.51 -17.10
CA SER A 201 -5.25 -12.83 -16.03
C SER A 201 -6.07 -12.69 -14.77
N ILE A 202 -5.46 -12.98 -13.63
CA ILE A 202 -6.02 -12.60 -12.34
C ILE A 202 -5.74 -11.12 -12.10
N ILE A 203 -6.80 -10.32 -12.11
CA ILE A 203 -6.71 -8.86 -11.92
C ILE A 203 -7.07 -8.40 -10.51
N GLY A 204 -7.61 -9.30 -9.69
CA GLY A 204 -7.92 -9.05 -8.29
C GLY A 204 -8.33 -10.35 -7.59
N TYR A 205 -8.19 -10.37 -6.27
CA TYR A 205 -8.59 -11.52 -5.46
C TYR A 205 -8.94 -11.15 -4.02
N ALA A 206 -9.72 -12.01 -3.37
CA ALA A 206 -10.06 -11.91 -1.96
C ALA A 206 -10.10 -13.30 -1.31
N LEU A 207 -9.47 -13.44 -0.14
CA LEU A 207 -9.49 -14.67 0.64
C LEU A 207 -10.77 -14.75 1.47
N SER A 208 -11.35 -15.94 1.55
CA SER A 208 -12.34 -16.28 2.58
C SER A 208 -11.77 -16.11 3.98
N ARG A 209 -12.65 -15.88 4.96
CA ARG A 209 -12.26 -15.69 6.37
C ARG A 209 -11.53 -16.89 6.98
N ASP A 210 -11.84 -18.10 6.53
CA ASP A 210 -11.17 -19.32 6.96
C ASP A 210 -10.00 -19.72 6.06
N GLY A 211 -9.79 -19.01 4.95
CA GLY A 211 -8.73 -19.27 3.98
C GLY A 211 -8.96 -20.51 3.13
N SER A 212 -10.16 -21.11 3.16
CA SER A 212 -10.48 -22.33 2.39
C SER A 212 -10.80 -22.03 0.92
N ARG A 213 -11.26 -20.81 0.63
CA ARG A 213 -11.62 -20.33 -0.70
C ARG A 213 -10.96 -18.99 -1.03
N VAL A 214 -10.81 -18.73 -2.32
CA VAL A 214 -10.41 -17.44 -2.88
C VAL A 214 -11.42 -17.01 -3.94
N VAL A 215 -11.96 -15.81 -3.84
CA VAL A 215 -12.66 -15.17 -4.95
C VAL A 215 -11.62 -14.52 -5.84
N LEU A 216 -11.75 -14.72 -7.16
CA LEU A 216 -10.86 -14.20 -8.18
C LEU A 216 -11.67 -13.34 -9.14
N HIS A 217 -11.08 -12.24 -9.61
CA HIS A 217 -11.50 -11.55 -10.82
C HIS A 217 -10.54 -11.96 -11.93
N ARG A 218 -11.06 -12.64 -12.95
CA ARG A 218 -10.28 -13.14 -14.08
C ARG A 218 -10.71 -12.45 -15.35
N ALA A 219 -9.79 -11.71 -15.97
CA ALA A 219 -9.96 -11.05 -17.25
C ALA A 219 -9.29 -11.85 -18.38
N PRO A 220 -9.63 -11.59 -19.65
CA PRO A 220 -8.92 -12.19 -20.79
C PRO A 220 -7.44 -11.84 -20.88
N SER A 221 -7.03 -10.70 -20.30
CA SER A 221 -5.63 -10.24 -20.25
C SER A 221 -5.43 -9.28 -19.06
N PRO A 222 -4.20 -8.90 -18.68
CA PRO A 222 -3.96 -7.93 -17.62
C PRO A 222 -4.19 -6.49 -18.07
N LEU A 223 -4.54 -6.26 -19.34
CA LEU A 223 -4.71 -4.92 -19.90
C LEU A 223 -5.91 -4.24 -19.26
N TYR A 224 -5.77 -2.93 -19.02
CA TYR A 224 -6.79 -2.14 -18.35
C TYR A 224 -8.14 -2.17 -19.08
N ASP A 225 -8.11 -2.15 -20.41
CA ASP A 225 -9.29 -2.15 -21.27
C ASP A 225 -10.05 -3.48 -21.31
N ASN A 226 -9.50 -4.54 -20.70
CA ASN A 226 -10.13 -5.86 -20.61
C ASN A 226 -10.70 -6.14 -19.21
N ALA A 227 -10.59 -5.19 -18.28
CA ALA A 227 -11.06 -5.36 -16.91
C ALA A 227 -12.59 -5.44 -16.80
N ASP A 228 -13.32 -4.91 -17.78
CA ASP A 228 -14.78 -5.00 -17.90
C ASP A 228 -15.28 -6.34 -18.47
N GLU A 229 -14.41 -7.11 -19.12
CA GLU A 229 -14.65 -8.49 -19.53
C GLU A 229 -14.25 -9.50 -18.44
N ALA A 230 -13.94 -9.03 -17.23
CA ALA A 230 -13.54 -9.88 -16.12
C ALA A 230 -14.75 -10.53 -15.44
N ASP A 231 -14.65 -11.84 -15.20
CA ASP A 231 -15.65 -12.56 -14.41
C ASP A 231 -15.15 -12.87 -12.99
N VAL A 232 -16.13 -13.12 -12.13
CA VAL A 232 -15.92 -13.64 -10.78
C VAL A 232 -15.79 -15.16 -10.83
N TRP A 233 -14.72 -15.67 -10.23
CA TRP A 233 -14.47 -17.09 -10.02
C TRP A 233 -14.26 -17.37 -8.54
N VAL A 234 -14.49 -18.62 -8.13
CA VAL A 234 -14.13 -19.12 -6.80
C VAL A 234 -13.16 -20.28 -6.95
N LEU A 235 -12.00 -20.15 -6.31
CA LEU A 235 -10.97 -21.17 -6.16
C LEU A 235 -11.13 -21.86 -4.80
N ASP A 236 -11.17 -23.19 -4.80
CA ASP A 236 -11.02 -24.02 -3.59
C ASP A 236 -9.53 -24.29 -3.33
N VAL A 237 -9.03 -23.85 -2.17
CA VAL A 237 -7.59 -23.86 -1.86
C VAL A 237 -7.04 -25.27 -1.67
N ALA A 238 -7.86 -26.21 -1.21
CA ALA A 238 -7.43 -27.58 -0.93
C ALA A 238 -7.28 -28.41 -2.20
N SER A 239 -8.21 -28.26 -3.15
CA SER A 239 -8.21 -28.99 -4.41
C SER A 239 -7.52 -28.26 -5.56
N GLY A 240 -7.36 -26.93 -5.47
CA GLY A 240 -6.89 -26.08 -6.56
C GLY A 240 -7.92 -25.88 -7.68
N ALA A 241 -9.15 -26.40 -7.51
CA ALA A 241 -10.19 -26.28 -8.52
C ALA A 241 -10.85 -24.90 -8.47
N SER A 242 -11.04 -24.28 -9.63
CA SER A 242 -11.76 -23.01 -9.76
C SER A 242 -13.08 -23.19 -10.52
N THR A 243 -14.10 -22.43 -10.13
CA THR A 243 -15.43 -22.41 -10.77
C THR A 243 -15.82 -20.97 -11.09
N ARG A 244 -16.22 -20.73 -12.34
CA ARG A 244 -16.75 -19.44 -12.80
C ARG A 244 -18.15 -19.22 -12.22
N LEU A 245 -18.39 -18.06 -11.61
CA LEU A 245 -19.68 -17.69 -11.03
C LEU A 245 -20.49 -16.75 -11.92
N THR A 246 -19.82 -15.88 -12.67
CA THR A 246 -20.45 -14.91 -13.56
C THR A 246 -20.01 -15.12 -15.01
N ASP A 247 -20.87 -14.74 -15.95
CA ASP A 247 -20.61 -14.80 -17.38
C ASP A 247 -21.38 -13.66 -18.02
N ASN A 248 -20.74 -12.49 -18.08
CA ASN A 248 -21.38 -11.27 -18.56
C ASN A 248 -20.36 -10.26 -19.09
N ASP A 249 -20.87 -9.25 -19.80
CA ASP A 249 -20.09 -8.15 -20.38
C ASP A 249 -20.26 -6.86 -19.56
N VAL A 250 -20.32 -6.96 -18.24
CA VAL A 250 -20.37 -5.78 -17.36
C VAL A 250 -19.20 -5.80 -16.38
N THR A 251 -18.65 -4.62 -16.10
CA THR A 251 -17.55 -4.51 -15.15
C THR A 251 -17.97 -4.97 -13.76
N GLU A 252 -17.28 -6.00 -13.26
CA GLU A 252 -17.39 -6.49 -11.90
C GLU A 252 -16.10 -6.16 -11.15
N ALA A 253 -16.20 -5.58 -9.95
CA ALA A 253 -15.03 -5.27 -9.11
C ALA A 253 -15.33 -5.52 -7.63
N GLY A 254 -14.28 -5.83 -6.87
CA GLY A 254 -14.36 -5.93 -5.41
C GLY A 254 -15.25 -7.06 -4.89
N ALA A 255 -15.33 -8.19 -5.60
CA ALA A 255 -16.06 -9.34 -5.08
C ALA A 255 -15.38 -9.89 -3.82
N GLU A 256 -16.19 -10.12 -2.79
CA GLU A 256 -15.78 -10.65 -1.50
C GLU A 256 -16.71 -11.79 -1.10
N LEU A 257 -16.16 -12.78 -0.38
CA LEU A 257 -16.97 -13.84 0.21
C LEU A 257 -17.66 -13.32 1.47
N SER A 258 -18.92 -13.71 1.65
CA SER A 258 -19.62 -13.42 2.89
C SER A 258 -18.95 -14.13 4.08
N PRO A 259 -19.12 -13.63 5.32
CA PRO A 259 -18.46 -14.22 6.49
C PRO A 259 -18.83 -15.69 6.78
N ASP A 260 -19.92 -16.18 6.20
CA ASP A 260 -20.43 -17.55 6.33
C ASP A 260 -20.03 -18.50 5.18
N GLY A 261 -19.38 -17.98 4.12
CA GLY A 261 -18.65 -18.78 3.12
C GLY A 261 -19.37 -19.10 1.82
#